data_AF-A0A3D3F680-F1
#
_entry.id   AF-A0A3D3F680-F1
#
_cell.length_a   1.000
_cell.length_b   1.000
_cell.length_c   1.000
_cell.angle_alpha   90.00
_cell.angle_beta   90.00
_cell.angle_gamma   90.00
#
_symmetry.space_group_name_H-M   'P 1'
#
loop_
_entity.id
_entity.type
_entity.pdbx_description
1 polymer ?
#
loop_
_entity_poly.entity_id
_entity_poly.type
_entity_poly.pdbx_seq_one_letter_code
_entity_poly.pdbx_strand_id
1 'polypeptide(L)'
;TRDTTFLRDAQQTAEGSFKHFASNRPTTDGEQLFYPSSPWFNTILFRGLKALYAEDGNEAYVSLMRDNAYYALNHSRDENGLFGNSWNKPSDNRFKWLLDNACMIELFSEFSSLNQK
;
A
#
# COMPACT_ATOMS: atom_id res chain seq x y z
N THR A 1 12.58 -21.61 -11.88
CA THR A 1 11.88 -22.59 -12.73
C THR A 1 11.62 -22.09 -14.14
N ARG A 2 11.52 -20.76 -14.41
CA ARG A 2 11.15 -20.18 -15.74
C ARG A 2 9.83 -20.72 -16.30
N ASP A 3 9.03 -21.34 -15.45
CA ASP A 3 7.71 -21.84 -15.77
C ASP A 3 6.74 -20.66 -15.72
N THR A 4 6.15 -20.35 -16.86
CA THR A 4 5.24 -19.22 -17.06
C THR A 4 3.95 -19.35 -16.25
N THR A 5 3.63 -20.56 -15.77
CA THR A 5 2.45 -20.81 -14.94
C THR A 5 2.51 -20.00 -13.65
N PHE A 6 3.67 -19.96 -12.97
CA PHE A 6 3.82 -19.18 -11.73
C PHE A 6 3.65 -17.67 -11.96
N LEU A 7 4.17 -17.15 -13.07
CA LEU A 7 4.00 -15.73 -13.42
C LEU A 7 2.53 -15.40 -13.68
N ARG A 8 1.84 -16.26 -14.44
CA ARG A 8 0.41 -16.09 -14.73
C ARG A 8 -0.44 -16.14 -13.48
N ASP A 9 -0.16 -17.07 -12.56
CA ASP A 9 -0.88 -17.19 -11.30
C ASP A 9 -0.64 -15.96 -10.40
N ALA A 10 0.58 -15.42 -10.40
CA ALA A 10 0.90 -14.18 -9.69
C ALA A 10 0.14 -12.98 -10.27
N GLN A 11 0.08 -12.85 -11.60
CA GLN A 11 -0.67 -11.79 -12.28
C GLN A 11 -2.17 -11.85 -11.99
N GLN A 12 -2.77 -13.03 -12.08
CA GLN A 12 -4.19 -13.24 -11.77
C GLN A 12 -4.50 -12.94 -10.30
N THR A 13 -3.60 -13.37 -9.40
CA THR A 13 -3.75 -13.11 -7.97
C THR A 13 -3.61 -11.62 -7.65
N ALA A 14 -2.68 -10.91 -8.28
CA ALA A 14 -2.52 -9.46 -8.10
C ALA A 14 -3.75 -8.69 -8.62
N GLU A 15 -4.26 -9.05 -9.79
CA GLU A 15 -5.47 -8.45 -10.36
C GLU A 15 -6.71 -8.72 -9.48
N GLY A 16 -6.89 -9.96 -9.03
CA GLY A 16 -7.98 -10.33 -8.12
C GLY A 16 -7.89 -9.61 -6.78
N SER A 17 -6.68 -9.51 -6.21
CA SER A 17 -6.42 -8.78 -4.97
C SER A 17 -6.72 -7.29 -5.12
N PHE A 18 -6.30 -6.67 -6.24
CA PHE A 18 -6.62 -5.28 -6.54
C PHE A 18 -8.14 -5.07 -6.62
N LYS A 19 -8.87 -5.88 -7.40
CA LYS A 19 -10.33 -5.77 -7.54
C LYS A 19 -11.08 -5.97 -6.21
N HIS A 20 -10.54 -6.79 -5.31
CA HIS A 20 -11.18 -7.10 -4.05
C HIS A 20 -10.87 -6.09 -2.95
N PHE A 21 -9.60 -5.68 -2.82
CA PHE A 21 -9.12 -4.87 -1.71
C PHE A 21 -9.10 -3.38 -2.02
N ALA A 22 -8.93 -2.97 -3.28
CA ALA A 22 -8.96 -1.56 -3.66
C ALA A 22 -10.41 -1.08 -3.77
N SER A 23 -10.75 -0.02 -3.05
CA SER A 23 -12.10 0.56 -3.01
C SER A 23 -12.04 2.07 -2.92
N ASN A 24 -13.01 2.77 -3.55
CA ASN A 24 -13.10 4.22 -3.42
C ASN A 24 -13.39 4.59 -1.95
N ARG A 25 -12.63 5.55 -1.44
CA ARG A 25 -12.76 6.06 -0.07
C ARG A 25 -12.86 7.58 -0.12
N PRO A 26 -13.65 8.18 0.79
CA PRO A 26 -13.67 9.61 0.96
C PRO A 26 -12.32 10.09 1.51
N THR A 27 -11.85 11.19 0.95
CA THR A 27 -10.60 11.90 1.24
C THR A 27 -10.90 13.39 1.39
N THR A 28 -9.91 14.19 1.80
CA THR A 28 -10.06 15.65 1.83
C THR A 28 -10.23 16.25 0.43
N ASP A 29 -9.73 15.55 -0.59
CA ASP A 29 -9.72 15.99 -1.99
C ASP A 29 -10.84 15.36 -2.85
N GLY A 30 -11.81 14.68 -2.22
CA GLY A 30 -12.92 13.99 -2.90
C GLY A 30 -12.90 12.48 -2.66
N GLU A 31 -13.08 11.69 -3.71
CA GLU A 31 -12.94 10.22 -3.63
C GLU A 31 -11.68 9.76 -4.32
N GLN A 32 -10.95 8.85 -3.67
CA GLN A 32 -9.74 8.23 -4.21
C GLN A 32 -9.78 6.73 -3.95
N LEU A 33 -9.10 5.96 -4.81
CA LEU A 33 -9.02 4.52 -4.68
C LEU A 33 -7.98 4.14 -3.62
N PHE A 34 -8.37 3.39 -2.59
CA PHE A 34 -7.49 2.99 -1.50
C PHE A 34 -7.46 1.47 -1.31
N TYR A 35 -6.27 0.94 -1.01
CA TYR A 35 -6.16 -0.35 -0.33
C TYR A 35 -6.77 -0.28 1.08
N PRO A 36 -7.13 -1.42 1.70
CA PRO A 36 -7.89 -1.45 2.95
C PRO A 36 -7.21 -0.70 4.10
N SER A 37 -8.00 -0.33 5.11
CA SER A 37 -7.52 0.28 6.36
C SER A 37 -6.78 -0.73 7.25
N SER A 38 -5.61 -1.18 6.78
CA SER A 38 -4.66 -1.96 7.56
C SER A 38 -3.24 -1.74 7.01
N PRO A 39 -2.45 -0.84 7.62
CA PRO A 39 -1.11 -0.49 7.14
C PRO A 39 -0.20 -1.72 7.02
N TRP A 40 -0.26 -2.64 7.98
CA TRP A 40 0.56 -3.84 7.96
C TRP A 40 0.14 -4.85 6.88
N PHE A 41 -1.15 -5.14 6.72
CA PHE A 41 -1.58 -6.04 5.63
C PHE A 41 -1.23 -5.47 4.26
N ASN A 42 -1.37 -4.16 4.08
CA ASN A 42 -0.97 -3.48 2.84
C ASN A 42 0.54 -3.59 2.60
N THR A 43 1.36 -3.46 3.65
CA THR A 43 2.82 -3.65 3.56
C THR A 43 3.18 -5.08 3.15
N ILE A 44 2.53 -6.09 3.72
CA ILE A 44 2.75 -7.49 3.33
C ILE A 44 2.30 -7.75 1.89
N LEU A 45 1.15 -7.22 1.47
CA LEU A 45 0.69 -7.30 0.08
C LEU A 45 1.70 -6.64 -0.87
N PHE A 46 2.26 -5.50 -0.48
CA PHE A 46 3.22 -4.76 -1.29
C PHE A 46 4.48 -5.56 -1.62
N ARG A 47 4.94 -6.45 -0.72
CA ARG A 47 6.08 -7.36 -1.02
C ARG A 47 5.81 -8.21 -2.27
N GLY A 48 4.60 -8.76 -2.38
CA GLY A 48 4.19 -9.55 -3.54
C GLY A 48 4.03 -8.70 -4.80
N LEU A 49 3.41 -7.52 -4.68
CA LEU A 49 3.22 -6.60 -5.81
C LEU A 49 4.57 -6.08 -6.34
N LYS A 50 5.51 -5.75 -5.47
CA LYS A 50 6.87 -5.34 -5.84
C LYS A 50 7.62 -6.47 -6.55
N ALA A 51 7.49 -7.71 -6.06
CA ALA A 51 8.12 -8.87 -6.70
C ALA A 51 7.54 -9.10 -8.11
N LEU A 52 6.22 -9.00 -8.28
CA LEU A 52 5.58 -9.11 -9.59
C LEU A 52 6.03 -8.00 -10.55
N TYR A 53 6.06 -6.75 -10.07
CA TYR A 53 6.53 -5.59 -10.85
C TYR A 53 7.96 -5.79 -11.38
N ALA A 54 8.84 -6.43 -10.61
CA ALA A 54 10.20 -6.72 -11.06
C ALA A 54 10.26 -7.71 -12.25
N GLU A 55 9.22 -8.53 -12.44
CA GLU A 55 9.14 -9.53 -13.50
C GLU A 55 8.34 -9.04 -14.72
N ASP A 56 7.24 -8.31 -14.52
CA ASP A 56 6.34 -7.90 -15.61
C ASP A 56 6.34 -6.40 -15.96
N GLY A 57 6.96 -5.56 -15.11
CA GLY A 57 7.05 -4.11 -15.31
C GLY A 57 5.73 -3.34 -15.15
N ASN A 58 4.63 -3.99 -14.73
CA ASN A 58 3.34 -3.33 -14.56
C ASN A 58 3.30 -2.52 -13.26
N GLU A 59 3.37 -1.19 -13.38
CA GLU A 59 3.43 -0.31 -12.22
C GLU A 59 2.09 -0.02 -11.54
N ALA A 60 0.95 -0.43 -12.11
CA ALA A 60 -0.37 0.00 -11.65
C ALA A 60 -0.65 -0.29 -10.16
N TYR A 61 -0.23 -1.45 -9.67
CA TYR A 61 -0.48 -1.85 -8.28
C TYR A 61 0.50 -1.20 -7.29
N VAL A 62 1.77 -1.08 -7.68
CA VAL A 62 2.82 -0.48 -6.84
C VAL A 62 2.68 1.04 -6.76
N SER A 63 2.26 1.68 -7.84
CA SER A 63 1.96 3.13 -7.87
C SER A 63 0.78 3.45 -6.97
N LEU A 64 -0.33 2.69 -7.05
CA LEU A 64 -1.46 2.90 -6.15
C LEU A 64 -1.08 2.74 -4.66
N MET A 65 -0.28 1.72 -4.32
CA MET A 65 0.18 1.53 -2.93
C MET A 65 1.04 2.72 -2.46
N ARG A 66 1.91 3.21 -3.34
CA ARG A 66 2.76 4.38 -3.11
C ARG A 66 1.92 5.64 -2.87
N ASP A 67 0.96 5.89 -3.75
CA ASP A 67 0.10 7.08 -3.67
C ASP A 67 -0.75 7.06 -2.38
N ASN A 68 -1.30 5.90 -2.00
CA ASN A 68 -2.02 5.75 -0.73
C ASN A 68 -1.15 6.04 0.49
N ALA A 69 0.10 5.56 0.50
CA ALA A 69 1.03 5.78 1.61
C ALA A 69 1.49 7.23 1.71
N TYR A 70 1.75 7.90 0.58
CA TYR A 70 2.08 9.32 0.55
C TYR A 70 0.89 10.20 0.93
N TYR A 71 -0.32 9.84 0.48
CA TYR A 71 -1.53 10.49 0.96
C TYR A 71 -1.64 10.37 2.48
N ALA A 72 -1.44 9.18 3.05
CA ALA A 72 -1.48 8.98 4.50
C ALA A 72 -0.43 9.81 5.25
N LEU A 73 0.78 9.90 4.70
CA LEU A 73 1.86 10.73 5.25
C LEU A 73 1.48 12.21 5.32
N ASN A 74 0.74 12.71 4.34
CA ASN A 74 0.36 14.12 4.25
C ASN A 74 -0.91 14.44 5.02
N HIS A 75 -1.86 13.50 5.13
CA HIS A 75 -3.23 13.81 5.56
C HIS A 75 -3.74 13.00 6.77
N SER A 76 -3.09 11.89 7.15
CA SER A 76 -3.69 10.92 8.09
C SER A 76 -2.91 10.75 9.40
N ARG A 77 -1.83 11.51 9.59
CA ARG A 77 -1.06 11.52 10.84
C ARG A 77 -1.74 12.38 11.90
N ASP A 78 -1.56 12.01 13.16
CA ASP A 78 -1.96 12.82 14.30
C ASP A 78 -0.93 13.91 14.65
N GLU A 79 -1.19 14.65 15.73
CA GLU A 79 -0.33 15.71 16.26
C GLU A 79 1.10 15.23 16.63
N ASN A 80 1.29 13.94 16.89
CA ASN A 80 2.59 13.34 17.19
C ASN A 80 3.27 12.78 15.93
N GLY A 81 2.65 12.94 14.75
CA GLY A 81 3.14 12.39 13.50
C GLY A 81 2.92 10.88 13.37
N LEU A 82 2.01 10.28 14.15
CA LEU A 82 1.75 8.85 14.14
C LEU A 82 0.54 8.48 13.27
N PHE A 83 0.63 7.35 12.60
CA PHE A 83 -0.44 6.76 11.80
C PHE A 83 -1.40 5.97 12.68
N GLY A 84 -2.68 5.98 12.29
CA GLY A 84 -3.65 4.98 12.73
C GLY A 84 -3.86 3.87 11.71
N ASN A 85 -4.90 3.07 11.91
CA ASN A 85 -5.22 1.95 11.04
C ASN A 85 -5.76 2.35 9.66
N SER A 86 -6.13 3.62 9.45
CA SER A 86 -6.73 4.10 8.21
C SER A 86 -5.77 5.07 7.52
N TRP A 87 -5.58 4.87 6.22
CA TRP A 87 -4.72 5.73 5.41
C TRP A 87 -5.45 6.89 4.75
N ASN A 88 -6.77 6.79 4.57
CA ASN A 88 -7.56 7.83 3.91
C ASN A 88 -7.98 8.99 4.84
N LYS A 89 -7.86 8.81 6.16
CA LYS A 89 -8.17 9.85 7.15
C LYS A 89 -7.40 9.64 8.47
N PRO A 90 -7.21 10.71 9.28
CA PRO A 90 -6.72 10.58 10.64
C PRO A 90 -7.57 9.65 11.49
N SER A 91 -6.93 8.94 12.41
CA SER A 91 -7.63 8.11 13.39
C SER A 91 -8.00 8.93 14.62
N ASP A 92 -9.26 8.82 15.04
CA ASP A 92 -9.77 9.39 16.29
C ASP A 92 -9.20 8.71 17.55
N ASN A 93 -8.53 7.57 17.38
CA ASN A 93 -7.94 6.84 18.49
C ASN A 93 -6.66 7.53 18.99
N ARG A 94 -6.68 7.97 20.24
CA ARG A 94 -5.51 8.57 20.92
C ARG A 94 -4.32 7.61 21.00
N PHE A 95 -4.56 6.30 21.12
CA PHE A 95 -3.50 5.30 21.24
C PHE A 95 -3.22 4.63 19.90
N LYS A 96 -2.10 5.00 19.28
CA LYS A 96 -1.66 4.42 18.00
C LYS A 96 -0.95 3.09 18.21
N TRP A 97 -1.20 2.14 17.31
CA TRP A 97 -0.59 0.82 17.38
C TRP A 97 0.84 0.89 16.84
N LEU A 98 1.76 0.19 17.52
CA LEU A 98 3.16 0.10 17.08
C LEU A 98 3.25 -0.47 15.66
N LEU A 99 2.45 -1.50 15.36
CA LEU A 99 2.47 -2.19 14.08
C LEU A 99 2.06 -1.27 12.90
N ASP A 100 1.06 -0.40 13.11
CA ASP A 100 0.59 0.55 12.10
C ASP A 100 1.64 1.60 11.72
N ASN A 101 2.61 1.83 12.60
CA ASN A 101 3.69 2.79 12.40
C ASN A 101 4.99 2.13 11.92
N ALA A 102 5.37 1.00 12.54
CA ALA A 102 6.59 0.29 12.20
C ALA A 102 6.58 -0.24 10.76
N CYS A 103 5.43 -0.71 10.26
CA CYS A 103 5.32 -1.19 8.87
C CYS A 103 5.53 -0.08 7.82
N MET A 104 5.23 1.17 8.16
CA MET A 104 5.43 2.30 7.25
C MET A 104 6.92 2.52 6.96
N ILE A 105 7.81 2.22 7.91
CA ILE A 105 9.28 2.32 7.71
C ILE A 105 9.71 1.38 6.58
N GLU A 106 9.23 0.13 6.62
CA GLU A 106 9.47 -0.84 5.55
C GLU A 106 8.92 -0.30 4.23
N LEU A 107 7.65 0.09 4.21
CA LEU A 107 6.97 0.52 2.98
C LEU A 107 7.69 1.70 2.29
N PHE A 108 8.08 2.74 3.04
CA PHE A 108 8.82 3.89 2.48
C PHE A 108 10.26 3.55 2.07
N SER A 109 10.94 2.64 2.79
CA SER A 109 12.24 2.13 2.39
C SER A 109 12.15 1.40 1.04
N GLU A 110 11.12 0.56 0.88
CA GLU A 110 10.90 -0.19 -0.35
C GLU A 110 10.55 0.73 -1.54
N PHE A 111 9.76 1.80 -1.34
CA PHE A 111 9.52 2.79 -2.41
C PHE A 111 10.79 3.49 -2.86
N SER A 112 11.65 3.86 -1.92
CA SER A 112 12.93 4.52 -2.22
C SER A 112 13.82 3.63 -3.08
N SER A 113 13.81 2.31 -2.84
CA SER A 113 14.56 1.34 -3.64
C SER A 113 14.05 1.19 -5.09
N LEU A 114 12.77 1.49 -5.34
CA LEU A 114 12.19 1.42 -6.70
C LEU A 114 12.65 2.58 -7.58
N ASN A 115 12.90 3.76 -6.99
CA ASN A 115 13.31 4.96 -7.73
C ASN A 115 14.82 5.00 -8.06
N GLN A 116 15.59 3.98 -7.67
CA GLN A 116 17.04 3.89 -7.90
C GLN A 116 17.44 2.96 -9.06
N LYS A 117 16.47 2.54 -9.90
CA LYS A 117 16.72 1.81 -11.15
C LYS A 117 16.67 2.75 -12.34
#